data_AF-A0A2R6C4E6-F1
#
_entry.id   AF-A0A2R6C4E6-F1
#
_cell.length_a   1.000
_cell.length_b   1.000
_cell.length_c   1.000
_cell.angle_alpha   90.00
_cell.angle_beta   90.00
_cell.angle_gamma   90.00
#
_symmetry.space_group_name_H-M   'P 1'
#
loop_
_entity.id
_entity.type
_entity.pdbx_description
1 polymer ?
#
loop_
_entity_poly.entity_id
_entity_poly.type
_entity_poly.pdbx_seq_one_letter_code
_entity_poly.pdbx_strand_id
1 'polypeptide(L)'
;MLVGALASAQAILAALLIVVGGTVEGYGYGLSLGTKWPYTRGMARLAKAGDPEVWHRIIATLLGLNSLVILVLKPALPEITGFVLIALTALLGMATLYVLAGKAPSLFQGLHDLLAYLTLLTYLLIATDSQTNLGVYLLTKTPLHSFLLVLFLGGVVTGQRGFKKPIGHFVIPNTLAQWIWVVHGLSALLFTLTLAYFVRIYTVAFILLMVQIGVGVLVYQAVNKSAEKPGILVPVHQLLTVLILVSMFFNLSVPLPFLG
;
A
#
# COMPACT_ATOMS: atom_id res chain seq x y z
N MET A 1 -6.57 24.92 -11.74
CA MET A 1 -5.12 24.71 -11.87
C MET A 1 -4.45 24.40 -10.53
N LEU A 2 -4.60 25.23 -9.49
CA LEU A 2 -3.98 24.98 -8.18
C LEU A 2 -4.39 23.64 -7.53
N VAL A 3 -5.70 23.35 -7.45
CA VAL A 3 -6.19 22.08 -6.88
C VAL A 3 -5.60 20.85 -7.59
N GLY A 4 -5.53 20.88 -8.92
CA GLY A 4 -4.93 19.81 -9.71
C GLY A 4 -3.45 19.61 -9.39
N ALA A 5 -2.67 20.69 -9.30
CA ALA A 5 -1.25 20.62 -8.93
C ALA A 5 -1.03 20.09 -7.50
N LEU A 6 -1.84 20.55 -6.54
CA LEU A 6 -1.81 20.04 -5.17
C LEU A 6 -2.21 18.56 -5.12
N ALA A 7 -3.17 18.13 -5.93
CA ALA A 7 -3.59 16.73 -6.02
C ALA A 7 -2.53 15.85 -6.68
N SER A 8 -1.82 16.33 -7.72
CA SER A 8 -0.67 15.62 -8.29
C SER A 8 0.44 15.44 -7.25
N ALA A 9 0.78 16.51 -6.51
CA ALA A 9 1.74 16.43 -5.42
C ALA A 9 1.26 15.46 -4.32
N GLN A 10 -0.03 15.47 -4.00
CA GLN A 10 -0.65 14.55 -3.04
C GLN A 10 -0.55 13.08 -3.48
N ALA A 11 -0.83 12.79 -4.74
CA ALA A 11 -0.71 11.43 -5.29
C ALA A 11 0.75 10.94 -5.24
N ILE A 12 1.72 11.80 -5.59
CA ILE A 12 3.15 11.48 -5.49
C ILE A 12 3.54 11.22 -4.04
N LEU A 13 3.13 12.07 -3.09
CA LEU A 13 3.40 11.88 -1.68
C LEU A 13 2.75 10.61 -1.12
N ALA A 14 1.54 10.26 -1.58
CA ALA A 14 0.85 9.04 -1.16
C ALA A 14 1.60 7.79 -1.65
N ALA A 15 2.01 7.79 -2.92
CA ALA A 15 2.85 6.74 -3.49
C ALA A 15 4.18 6.58 -2.73
N LEU A 16 4.86 7.68 -2.42
CA LEU A 16 6.09 7.66 -1.63
C LEU A 16 5.85 7.16 -0.20
N LEU A 17 4.78 7.60 0.46
CA LEU A 17 4.47 7.20 1.83
C LEU A 17 4.22 5.69 1.94
N ILE A 18 3.56 5.09 0.96
CA ILE A 18 3.35 3.64 0.87
C ILE A 18 4.72 2.91 0.85
N VAL A 19 5.65 3.37 0.00
CA VAL A 19 7.00 2.78 -0.08
C VAL A 19 7.78 2.99 1.22
N VAL A 20 7.70 4.18 1.81
CA VAL A 20 8.32 4.49 3.11
C VAL A 20 7.75 3.60 4.22
N GLY A 21 6.45 3.29 4.21
CA GLY A 21 5.85 2.31 5.11
C GLY A 21 6.48 0.92 4.96
N GLY A 22 6.74 0.50 3.71
CA GLY A 22 7.53 -0.71 3.43
C GLY A 22 8.95 -0.64 3.98
N THR A 23 9.61 0.52 3.96
CA THR A 23 10.93 0.73 4.56
C THR A 23 10.87 0.61 6.09
N VAL A 24 9.83 1.16 6.73
CA VAL A 24 9.59 1.02 8.18
C VAL A 24 9.49 -0.45 8.57
N GLU A 25 8.71 -1.24 7.83
CA GLU A 25 8.60 -2.68 8.05
C GLU A 25 9.91 -3.41 7.74
N GLY A 26 10.48 -3.16 6.56
CA GLY A 26 11.65 -3.86 6.01
C GLY A 26 12.88 -3.77 6.91
N TYR A 27 13.10 -2.61 7.53
CA TYR A 27 14.25 -2.37 8.40
C TYR A 27 13.95 -2.52 9.90
N GLY A 28 12.74 -2.98 10.26
CA GLY A 28 12.39 -3.30 11.64
C GLY A 28 12.02 -2.10 12.51
N TYR A 29 11.54 -1.01 11.91
CA TYR A 29 11.12 0.21 12.61
C TYR A 29 9.62 0.25 12.94
N GLY A 30 8.81 -0.75 12.56
CA GLY A 30 7.35 -0.74 12.77
C GLY A 30 6.87 -0.58 14.23
N LEU A 31 7.77 -0.67 15.21
CA LEU A 31 7.53 -0.37 16.63
C LEU A 31 8.69 0.41 17.27
N SER A 32 9.51 1.11 16.48
CA SER A 32 10.72 1.78 17.03
C SER A 32 10.37 2.91 17.99
N LEU A 33 9.23 3.58 17.76
CA LEU A 33 8.65 4.59 18.66
C LEU A 33 7.54 4.01 19.56
N GLY A 34 7.32 2.69 19.51
CA GLY A 34 6.26 1.97 20.19
C GLY A 34 4.85 2.37 19.72
N THR A 35 3.85 2.04 20.51
CA THR A 35 2.43 2.35 20.22
C THR A 35 2.03 3.77 20.66
N LYS A 36 2.99 4.66 20.96
CA LYS A 36 2.70 6.03 21.40
C LYS A 36 2.29 6.88 20.20
N TRP A 37 1.08 7.39 20.23
CA TRP A 37 0.55 8.31 19.23
C TRP A 37 -0.22 9.46 19.88
N PRO A 38 0.06 10.73 19.53
CA PRO A 38 1.18 11.19 18.70
C PRO A 38 2.52 11.10 19.46
N TYR A 39 3.60 10.71 18.77
CA TYR A 39 4.96 10.83 19.29
C TYR A 39 5.55 12.15 18.80
N THR A 40 6.07 13.00 19.69
CA THR A 40 6.59 14.33 19.31
C THR A 40 8.01 14.60 19.81
N ARG A 41 8.55 13.76 20.70
CA ARG A 41 9.82 14.03 21.38
C ARG A 41 11.02 13.75 20.48
N GLY A 42 11.80 14.76 20.12
CA GLY A 42 13.07 14.56 19.42
C GLY A 42 12.95 14.10 17.95
N MET A 43 11.77 14.22 17.34
CA MET A 43 11.54 13.84 15.93
C MET A 43 12.53 14.49 14.97
N ALA A 44 12.85 15.78 15.14
CA ALA A 44 13.82 16.45 14.26
C ALA A 44 15.21 15.80 14.29
N ARG A 45 15.65 15.33 15.45
CA ARG A 45 16.94 14.61 15.59
C ARG A 45 16.87 13.23 14.94
N LEU A 46 15.79 12.49 15.17
CA LEU A 46 15.59 11.15 14.60
C LEU A 46 15.42 11.19 13.07
N ALA A 47 14.70 12.17 12.54
CA ALA A 47 14.56 12.41 11.10
C ALA A 47 15.93 12.69 10.45
N LYS A 48 16.76 13.55 11.08
CA LYS A 48 18.14 13.80 10.63
C LYS A 48 19.01 12.55 10.68
N ALA A 49 18.75 11.64 11.62
CA ALA A 49 19.43 10.34 11.70
C ALA A 49 18.89 9.29 10.70
N GLY A 50 17.89 9.64 9.88
CA GLY A 50 17.35 8.77 8.85
C GLY A 50 16.33 7.75 9.36
N ASP A 51 15.70 7.99 10.52
CA ASP A 51 14.66 7.10 11.06
C ASP A 51 13.44 7.05 10.11
N PRO A 52 13.16 5.91 9.45
CA PRO A 52 12.08 5.81 8.48
C PRO A 52 10.70 5.91 9.12
N GLU A 53 10.53 5.55 10.40
CA GLU A 53 9.25 5.68 11.10
C GLU A 53 8.92 7.16 11.31
N VAL A 54 9.91 7.96 11.69
CA VAL A 54 9.74 9.42 11.82
C VAL A 54 9.44 10.06 10.47
N TRP A 55 10.17 9.70 9.41
CA TRP A 55 9.87 10.20 8.06
C TRP A 55 8.46 9.82 7.60
N HIS A 56 8.03 8.59 7.86
CA HIS A 56 6.66 8.15 7.57
C HIS A 56 5.63 9.06 8.25
N ARG A 57 5.81 9.35 9.55
CA ARG A 57 4.90 10.21 10.33
C ARG A 57 4.88 11.66 9.83
N ILE A 58 6.03 12.22 9.46
CA ILE A 58 6.14 13.58 8.92
C ILE A 58 5.40 13.66 7.58
N ILE A 59 5.69 12.75 6.65
CA ILE A 59 5.07 12.73 5.32
C ILE A 59 3.55 12.51 5.45
N ALA A 60 3.10 11.61 6.32
CA ALA A 60 1.67 11.40 6.60
C ALA A 60 0.97 12.67 7.13
N THR A 61 1.66 13.46 7.96
CA THR A 61 1.15 14.75 8.44
C THR A 61 1.03 15.76 7.30
N LEU A 62 2.04 15.84 6.41
CA LEU A 62 1.99 16.71 5.24
C LEU A 62 0.86 16.34 4.28
N LEU A 63 0.63 15.04 4.07
CA LEU A 63 -0.54 14.54 3.32
C LEU A 63 -1.85 15.02 3.95
N GLY A 64 -2.00 14.95 5.28
CA GLY A 64 -3.20 15.43 5.98
C GLY A 64 -3.42 16.95 5.88
N LEU A 65 -2.34 17.74 5.93
CA LEU A 65 -2.43 19.19 5.76
C LEU A 65 -2.77 19.59 4.32
N ASN A 66 -2.12 18.97 3.34
CA ASN A 66 -2.38 19.27 1.93
C ASN A 66 -3.78 18.80 1.50
N SER A 67 -4.28 17.67 2.03
CA SER A 67 -5.67 17.25 1.78
C SER A 67 -6.69 18.22 2.36
N LEU A 68 -6.44 18.77 3.54
CA LEU A 68 -7.28 19.82 4.13
C LEU A 68 -7.26 21.09 3.28
N VAL A 69 -6.09 21.52 2.78
CA VAL A 69 -6.00 22.66 1.86
C VAL A 69 -6.81 22.41 0.59
N ILE A 70 -6.65 21.23 -0.03
CA ILE A 70 -7.45 20.84 -1.22
C ILE A 70 -8.95 20.89 -0.92
N LEU A 71 -9.39 20.34 0.22
CA LEU A 71 -10.79 20.33 0.64
C LEU A 71 -11.35 21.74 0.83
N VAL A 72 -10.59 22.63 1.49
CA VAL A 72 -10.99 24.04 1.70
C VAL A 72 -11.08 24.79 0.38
N LEU A 73 -10.15 24.55 -0.54
CA LEU A 73 -10.16 25.20 -1.86
C LEU A 73 -11.30 24.71 -2.76
N LYS A 74 -11.70 23.43 -2.64
CA LYS A 74 -12.77 22.83 -3.45
C LYS A 74 -13.47 21.70 -2.68
N PRO A 75 -14.57 21.98 -1.97
CA PRO A 75 -15.29 20.98 -1.18
C PRO A 75 -16.26 20.16 -2.03
N ALA A 76 -15.76 19.45 -3.04
CA ALA A 76 -16.54 18.51 -3.84
C ALA A 76 -16.35 17.07 -3.36
N LEU A 77 -17.21 16.15 -3.86
CA LEU A 77 -17.27 14.76 -3.39
C LEU A 77 -15.91 14.02 -3.46
N PRO A 78 -15.11 14.11 -4.54
CA PRO A 78 -13.79 13.49 -4.58
C PRO A 78 -12.84 14.03 -3.50
N GLU A 79 -12.80 15.33 -3.28
CA GLU A 79 -11.94 15.99 -2.29
C GLU A 79 -12.35 15.65 -0.85
N ILE A 80 -13.66 15.60 -0.56
CA ILE A 80 -14.21 15.11 0.71
C ILE A 80 -13.81 13.64 0.93
N THR A 81 -13.98 12.80 -0.10
CA THR A 81 -13.62 11.39 -0.05
C THR A 81 -12.13 11.21 0.24
N GLY A 82 -11.26 11.95 -0.45
CA GLY A 82 -9.82 11.91 -0.24
C GLY A 82 -9.41 12.31 1.18
N PHE A 83 -10.01 13.37 1.72
CA PHE A 83 -9.77 13.80 3.10
C PHE A 83 -10.21 12.74 4.12
N VAL A 84 -11.42 12.18 3.95
CA VAL A 84 -11.95 11.11 4.82
C VAL A 84 -11.06 9.87 4.76
N LEU A 85 -10.63 9.44 3.57
CA LEU A 85 -9.74 8.30 3.40
C LEU A 85 -8.39 8.52 4.11
N ILE A 86 -7.81 9.72 4.05
CA ILE A 86 -6.58 10.04 4.80
C ILE A 86 -6.81 9.97 6.30
N ALA A 87 -7.90 10.55 6.80
CA ALA A 87 -8.23 10.50 8.22
C ALA A 87 -8.40 9.04 8.71
N LEU A 88 -9.14 8.22 7.97
CA LEU A 88 -9.31 6.80 8.28
C LEU A 88 -8.00 6.01 8.17
N THR A 89 -7.17 6.30 7.16
CA THR A 89 -5.84 5.68 7.01
C THR A 89 -4.96 6.01 8.21
N ALA A 90 -4.94 7.27 8.68
CA ALA A 90 -4.18 7.68 9.86
C ALA A 90 -4.68 6.98 11.15
N LEU A 91 -6.00 6.84 11.32
CA LEU A 91 -6.58 6.09 12.44
C LEU A 91 -6.17 4.61 12.41
N LEU A 92 -6.25 3.98 11.23
CA LEU A 92 -5.81 2.60 11.05
C LEU A 92 -4.29 2.46 11.19
N GLY A 93 -3.51 3.48 10.85
CA GLY A 93 -2.06 3.52 11.06
C GLY A 93 -1.67 3.50 12.54
N MET A 94 -2.55 3.96 13.43
CA MET A 94 -2.39 3.68 14.86
C MET A 94 -2.74 2.22 15.17
N ALA A 95 -3.85 1.71 14.63
CA ALA A 95 -4.29 0.34 14.85
C ALA A 95 -3.24 -0.68 14.39
N THR A 96 -2.52 -0.42 13.30
CA THR A 96 -1.43 -1.28 12.81
C THR A 96 -0.31 -1.45 13.83
N LEU A 97 0.02 -0.42 14.61
CA LEU A 97 0.98 -0.54 15.72
C LEU A 97 0.49 -1.56 16.77
N TYR A 98 -0.81 -1.58 17.06
CA TYR A 98 -1.39 -2.59 17.95
C TYR A 98 -1.43 -3.98 17.31
N VAL A 99 -1.68 -4.08 16.01
CA VAL A 99 -1.59 -5.35 15.27
C VAL A 99 -0.18 -5.93 15.36
N LEU A 100 0.84 -5.12 15.04
CA LEU A 100 2.24 -5.54 15.09
C LEU A 100 2.68 -5.94 16.50
N ALA A 101 2.13 -5.30 17.53
CA ALA A 101 2.33 -5.67 18.93
C ALA A 101 1.52 -6.90 19.39
N GLY A 102 0.73 -7.52 18.51
CA GLY A 102 -0.11 -8.69 18.80
C GLY A 102 -1.36 -8.37 19.63
N LYS A 103 -1.79 -7.11 19.65
CA LYS A 103 -2.92 -6.60 20.46
C LYS A 103 -4.19 -6.34 19.65
N ALA A 104 -4.13 -6.44 18.32
CA ALA A 104 -5.29 -6.24 17.44
C ALA A 104 -5.26 -7.24 16.25
N PRO A 105 -6.42 -7.55 15.65
CA PRO A 105 -6.51 -8.43 14.48
C PRO A 105 -5.73 -7.92 13.26
N SER A 106 -5.09 -8.85 12.54
CA SER A 106 -4.35 -8.61 11.29
C SER A 106 -5.18 -7.93 10.20
N LEU A 107 -6.50 -8.06 10.26
CA LEU A 107 -7.46 -7.35 9.40
C LEU A 107 -7.20 -5.83 9.33
N PHE A 108 -6.84 -5.20 10.45
CA PHE A 108 -6.61 -3.75 10.47
C PHE A 108 -5.38 -3.33 9.69
N GLN A 109 -4.36 -4.19 9.58
CA GLN A 109 -3.22 -3.95 8.69
C GLN A 109 -3.65 -4.01 7.22
N GLY A 110 -4.44 -5.02 6.84
CA GLY A 110 -4.99 -5.10 5.49
C GLY A 110 -5.87 -3.90 5.12
N LEU A 111 -6.72 -3.45 6.05
CA LEU A 111 -7.56 -2.27 5.83
C LEU A 111 -6.73 -0.98 5.72
N HIS A 112 -5.70 -0.82 6.56
CA HIS A 112 -4.78 0.32 6.46
C HIS A 112 -4.17 0.41 5.05
N ASP A 113 -3.63 -0.70 4.58
CA ASP A 113 -2.99 -0.77 3.27
C ASP A 113 -4.02 -0.50 2.16
N LEU A 114 -5.22 -1.09 2.25
CA LEU A 114 -6.32 -0.83 1.32
C LEU A 114 -6.65 0.68 1.24
N LEU A 115 -6.82 1.35 2.38
CA LEU A 115 -7.16 2.77 2.41
C LEU A 115 -6.02 3.66 1.89
N ALA A 116 -4.75 3.29 2.10
CA ALA A 116 -3.62 4.03 1.54
C ALA A 116 -3.65 4.03 0.00
N TYR A 117 -4.00 2.90 -0.64
CA TYR A 117 -4.10 2.82 -2.10
C TYR A 117 -5.38 3.45 -2.65
N LEU A 118 -6.50 3.38 -1.93
CA LEU A 118 -7.71 4.14 -2.29
C LEU A 118 -7.48 5.65 -2.17
N THR A 119 -6.67 6.10 -1.20
CA THR A 119 -6.22 7.49 -1.08
C THR A 119 -5.42 7.89 -2.33
N LEU A 120 -4.42 7.09 -2.71
CA LEU A 120 -3.65 7.33 -3.94
C LEU A 120 -4.55 7.42 -5.17
N LEU A 121 -5.47 6.46 -5.37
CA LEU A 121 -6.44 6.48 -6.47
C LEU A 121 -7.29 7.75 -6.47
N THR A 122 -7.78 8.17 -5.31
CA THR A 122 -8.63 9.36 -5.20
C THR A 122 -7.88 10.62 -5.63
N TYR A 123 -6.62 10.78 -5.22
CA TYR A 123 -5.85 11.96 -5.62
C TYR A 123 -5.33 11.89 -7.06
N LEU A 124 -5.11 10.70 -7.62
CA LEU A 124 -4.91 10.55 -9.06
C LEU A 124 -6.16 11.01 -9.83
N LEU A 125 -7.36 10.61 -9.42
CA LEU A 125 -8.62 11.08 -10.02
C LEU A 125 -8.76 12.60 -9.90
N ILE A 126 -8.58 13.20 -8.72
CA ILE A 126 -8.65 14.66 -8.56
C ILE A 126 -7.65 15.38 -9.48
N ALA A 127 -6.46 14.80 -9.68
CA ALA A 127 -5.42 15.37 -10.52
C ALA A 127 -5.70 15.27 -12.04
N THR A 128 -6.33 14.18 -12.50
CA THR A 128 -6.44 13.88 -13.94
C THR A 128 -7.87 13.90 -14.48
N ASP A 129 -8.86 13.54 -13.67
CA ASP A 129 -10.27 13.50 -14.01
C ASP A 129 -11.14 13.78 -12.78
N SER A 130 -11.29 15.07 -12.46
CA SER A 130 -12.03 15.50 -11.27
C SER A 130 -13.56 15.31 -11.36
N GLN A 131 -14.08 14.80 -12.48
CA GLN A 131 -15.51 14.50 -12.66
C GLN A 131 -15.85 13.09 -12.16
N THR A 132 -14.89 12.16 -12.26
CA THR A 132 -15.07 10.78 -11.80
C THR A 132 -14.76 10.67 -10.32
N ASN A 133 -15.75 10.26 -9.52
CA ASN A 133 -15.51 9.91 -8.12
C ASN A 133 -15.01 8.47 -7.98
N LEU A 134 -14.39 8.17 -6.82
CA LEU A 134 -13.78 6.86 -6.54
C LEU A 134 -14.77 5.70 -6.71
N GLY A 135 -16.02 5.84 -6.26
CA GLY A 135 -17.02 4.78 -6.35
C GLY A 135 -17.33 4.38 -7.80
N VAL A 136 -17.56 5.38 -8.66
CA VAL A 136 -17.78 5.16 -10.10
C VAL A 136 -16.54 4.54 -10.75
N TYR A 137 -15.35 5.00 -10.36
CA TYR A 137 -14.09 4.44 -10.87
C TYR A 137 -13.94 2.96 -10.52
N LEU A 138 -14.21 2.57 -9.26
CA LEU A 138 -14.13 1.18 -8.83
C LEU A 138 -15.13 0.29 -9.56
N LEU A 139 -16.37 0.75 -9.76
CA LEU A 139 -17.41 0.00 -10.48
C LEU A 139 -17.08 -0.26 -11.95
N THR A 140 -16.30 0.62 -12.58
CA THR A 140 -16.00 0.55 -14.02
C THR A 140 -14.66 -0.11 -14.34
N LYS A 141 -13.76 -0.23 -13.37
CA LYS A 141 -12.40 -0.77 -13.56
C LYS A 141 -12.29 -2.16 -12.95
N THR A 142 -12.84 -3.16 -13.65
CA THR A 142 -12.89 -4.56 -13.19
C THR A 142 -11.60 -5.09 -12.56
N PRO A 143 -10.40 -4.90 -13.16
CA PRO A 143 -9.15 -5.41 -12.58
C PRO A 143 -8.78 -4.84 -11.19
N LEU A 144 -9.34 -3.70 -10.78
CA LEU A 144 -9.08 -3.15 -9.46
C LEU A 144 -9.62 -4.02 -8.34
N HIS A 145 -10.70 -4.79 -8.55
CA HIS A 145 -11.27 -5.60 -7.49
C HIS A 145 -10.32 -6.70 -7.03
N SER A 146 -9.71 -7.43 -7.98
CA SER A 146 -8.73 -8.46 -7.65
C SER A 146 -7.40 -7.86 -7.17
N PHE A 147 -7.00 -6.68 -7.70
CA PHE A 147 -5.87 -5.91 -7.18
C PHE A 147 -6.06 -5.50 -5.69
N LEU A 148 -7.20 -4.91 -5.35
CA LEU A 148 -7.50 -4.45 -3.99
C LEU A 148 -7.61 -5.63 -3.02
N LEU A 149 -8.13 -6.77 -3.47
CA LEU A 149 -8.16 -8.00 -2.68
C LEU A 149 -6.76 -8.54 -2.36
N VAL A 150 -5.89 -8.68 -3.37
CA VAL A 150 -4.53 -9.20 -3.16
C VAL A 150 -3.73 -8.25 -2.27
N LEU A 151 -3.91 -6.94 -2.45
CA LEU A 151 -3.29 -5.91 -1.65
C LEU A 151 -3.71 -5.97 -0.19
N PHE A 152 -5.01 -6.01 0.05
CA PHE A 152 -5.58 -6.17 1.38
C PHE A 152 -5.02 -7.42 2.07
N LEU A 153 -5.02 -8.58 1.38
CA LEU A 153 -4.48 -9.83 1.93
C LEU A 153 -2.98 -9.76 2.19
N GLY A 154 -2.21 -9.00 1.39
CA GLY A 154 -0.79 -8.74 1.65
C GLY A 154 -0.58 -8.05 2.99
N GLY A 155 -1.38 -7.03 3.29
CA GLY A 155 -1.39 -6.39 4.61
C GLY A 155 -1.81 -7.35 5.72
N VAL A 156 -2.81 -8.22 5.48
CA VAL A 156 -3.21 -9.25 6.46
C VAL A 156 -2.07 -10.24 6.72
N VAL A 157 -1.26 -10.64 5.71
CA VAL A 157 -0.07 -11.48 5.92
C VAL A 157 0.92 -10.78 6.87
N THR A 158 1.24 -9.52 6.61
CA THR A 158 2.12 -8.71 7.47
C THR A 158 1.58 -8.58 8.89
N GLY A 159 0.30 -8.29 9.04
CA GLY A 159 -0.33 -8.18 10.35
C GLY A 159 -0.37 -9.52 11.10
N GLN A 160 -0.65 -10.62 10.40
CA GLN A 160 -0.82 -11.95 10.99
C GLN A 160 0.50 -12.54 11.47
N ARG A 161 1.59 -12.35 10.72
CA ARG A 161 2.91 -12.74 11.23
C ARG A 161 3.21 -11.95 12.50
N GLY A 162 2.87 -10.66 12.51
CA GLY A 162 3.22 -9.74 13.60
C GLY A 162 4.71 -9.38 13.60
N PHE A 163 5.10 -8.48 14.51
CA PHE A 163 6.48 -8.00 14.55
C PHE A 163 7.46 -9.09 15.01
N LYS A 164 8.62 -9.17 14.35
CA LYS A 164 9.73 -10.10 14.66
C LYS A 164 9.41 -11.59 14.59
N LYS A 165 8.30 -11.99 13.98
CA LYS A 165 7.92 -13.40 13.82
C LYS A 165 7.97 -13.83 12.35
N PRO A 166 8.53 -15.02 12.08
CA PRO A 166 8.52 -15.59 10.73
C PRO A 166 7.12 -16.13 10.39
N ILE A 167 6.88 -16.40 9.11
CA ILE A 167 5.72 -17.17 8.65
C ILE A 167 5.97 -18.68 8.89
N GLY A 168 7.24 -19.09 8.82
CA GLY A 168 7.72 -20.47 8.89
C GLY A 168 7.64 -21.17 7.54
N HIS A 169 8.66 -21.96 7.19
CA HIS A 169 8.64 -22.81 6.00
C HIS A 169 7.59 -23.92 6.13
N PHE A 170 6.89 -24.22 5.04
CA PHE A 170 5.90 -25.29 5.00
C PHE A 170 5.73 -25.86 3.60
N VAL A 171 5.27 -27.12 3.56
CA VAL A 171 4.70 -27.76 2.35
C VAL A 171 3.17 -27.77 2.46
N ILE A 172 2.66 -28.12 3.64
CA ILE A 172 1.24 -28.05 4.00
C ILE A 172 1.10 -27.01 5.13
N PRO A 173 0.24 -25.99 4.98
CA PRO A 173 0.06 -24.98 6.02
C PRO A 173 -0.46 -25.60 7.33
N ASN A 174 0.21 -25.29 8.44
CA ASN A 174 -0.20 -25.73 9.78
C ASN A 174 -0.42 -24.58 10.77
N THR A 175 -0.08 -23.34 10.40
CA THR A 175 -0.38 -22.15 11.19
C THR A 175 -1.27 -21.17 10.44
N LEU A 176 -1.94 -20.29 11.18
CA LEU A 176 -2.77 -19.23 10.59
C LEU A 176 -1.96 -18.31 9.67
N ALA A 177 -0.70 -17.97 10.02
CA ALA A 177 0.16 -17.14 9.18
C ALA A 177 0.44 -17.80 7.81
N GLN A 178 0.67 -19.12 7.80
CA GLN A 178 0.88 -19.88 6.57
C GLN A 178 -0.40 -19.97 5.73
N TRP A 179 -1.55 -20.22 6.36
CA TRP A 179 -2.83 -20.21 5.66
C TRP A 179 -3.15 -18.86 5.02
N ILE A 180 -2.93 -17.75 5.74
CA ILE A 180 -3.13 -16.41 5.19
C ILE A 180 -2.16 -16.13 4.03
N TRP A 181 -0.91 -16.58 4.13
CA TRP A 181 0.05 -16.47 3.01
C TRP A 181 -0.42 -17.26 1.78
N VAL A 182 -0.97 -18.48 1.96
CA VAL A 182 -1.55 -19.25 0.85
C VAL A 182 -2.75 -18.53 0.24
N VAL A 183 -3.67 -18.01 1.05
CA VAL A 183 -4.84 -17.26 0.57
C VAL A 183 -4.41 -16.01 -0.18
N HIS A 184 -3.38 -15.30 0.29
CA HIS A 184 -2.77 -14.20 -0.44
C HIS A 184 -2.19 -14.65 -1.79
N GLY A 185 -1.47 -15.77 -1.83
CA GLY A 185 -0.97 -16.37 -3.09
C GLY A 185 -2.08 -16.73 -4.08
N LEU A 186 -3.19 -17.29 -3.60
CA LEU A 186 -4.37 -17.57 -4.43
C LEU A 186 -5.01 -16.29 -4.97
N SER A 187 -5.05 -15.21 -4.18
CA SER A 187 -5.54 -13.91 -4.65
C SER A 187 -4.60 -13.27 -5.68
N ALA A 188 -3.28 -13.48 -5.56
CA ALA A 188 -2.32 -13.06 -6.58
C ALA A 188 -2.50 -13.83 -7.89
N LEU A 189 -2.83 -15.12 -7.82
CA LEU A 189 -3.21 -15.91 -9.00
C LEU A 189 -4.48 -15.38 -9.65
N LEU A 190 -5.53 -15.10 -8.86
CA LEU A 190 -6.76 -14.48 -9.37
C LEU A 190 -6.47 -13.15 -10.07
N PHE A 191 -5.63 -12.29 -9.47
CA PHE A 191 -5.24 -11.01 -10.06
C PHE A 191 -4.42 -11.22 -11.35
N THR A 192 -3.54 -12.23 -11.38
CA THR A 192 -2.79 -12.61 -12.59
C THR A 192 -3.70 -13.00 -13.72
N LEU A 193 -4.68 -13.89 -13.47
CA LEU A 193 -5.65 -14.31 -14.46
C LEU A 193 -6.53 -13.13 -14.93
N THR A 194 -6.88 -12.23 -14.01
CA THR A 194 -7.62 -11.01 -14.35
C THR A 194 -6.81 -10.11 -15.30
N LEU A 195 -5.55 -9.81 -14.98
CA LEU A 195 -4.71 -8.98 -15.86
C LEU A 195 -4.34 -9.69 -17.17
N ALA A 196 -4.19 -11.02 -17.16
CA ALA A 196 -3.99 -11.79 -18.39
C ALA A 196 -5.19 -11.65 -19.34
N TYR A 197 -6.42 -11.71 -18.81
CA TYR A 197 -7.63 -11.48 -19.60
C TYR A 197 -7.67 -10.08 -20.20
N PHE A 198 -7.24 -9.05 -19.44
CA PHE A 198 -7.18 -7.66 -19.90
C PHE A 198 -5.80 -7.23 -20.42
N VAL A 199 -4.95 -8.18 -20.84
CA VAL A 199 -3.52 -7.89 -21.11
C VAL A 199 -3.33 -6.84 -22.19
N ARG A 200 -4.22 -6.77 -23.20
CA ARG A 200 -4.18 -5.77 -24.27
C ARG A 200 -4.33 -4.33 -23.78
N ILE A 201 -4.96 -4.12 -22.62
CA ILE A 201 -5.19 -2.81 -22.02
C ILE A 201 -4.12 -2.50 -20.96
N TYR A 202 -3.68 -3.53 -20.21
CA TYR A 202 -2.84 -3.35 -19.03
C TYR A 202 -1.51 -4.11 -19.11
N THR A 203 -0.88 -4.12 -20.30
CA THR A 203 0.32 -4.91 -20.54
C THR A 203 1.46 -4.61 -19.57
N VAL A 204 1.68 -3.32 -19.26
CA VAL A 204 2.75 -2.92 -18.34
C VAL A 204 2.46 -3.42 -16.93
N ALA A 205 1.22 -3.30 -16.46
CA ALA A 205 0.81 -3.81 -15.16
C ALA A 205 0.96 -5.35 -15.07
N PHE A 206 0.67 -6.06 -16.16
CA PHE A 206 0.87 -7.51 -16.22
C PHE A 206 2.34 -7.92 -16.10
N ILE A 207 3.24 -7.25 -16.83
CA ILE A 207 4.70 -7.49 -16.74
C ILE A 207 5.21 -7.20 -15.32
N LEU A 208 4.80 -6.06 -14.75
CA LEU A 208 5.16 -5.69 -13.39
C LEU A 208 4.64 -6.71 -12.37
N LEU A 209 3.43 -7.26 -12.56
CA LEU A 209 2.89 -8.31 -11.71
C LEU A 209 3.75 -9.58 -11.74
N MET A 210 4.28 -9.98 -12.89
CA MET A 210 5.15 -11.16 -12.97
C MET A 210 6.43 -10.97 -12.14
N VAL A 211 7.03 -9.78 -12.20
CA VAL A 211 8.17 -9.42 -11.35
C VAL A 211 7.76 -9.38 -9.87
N GLN A 212 6.59 -8.81 -9.58
CA GLN A 212 6.04 -8.66 -8.23
C GLN A 212 5.80 -10.00 -7.52
N ILE A 213 5.34 -11.02 -8.25
CA ILE A 213 5.19 -12.38 -7.71
C ILE A 213 6.56 -12.95 -7.32
N GLY A 214 7.56 -12.80 -8.19
CA GLY A 214 8.94 -13.21 -7.89
C GLY A 214 9.50 -12.52 -6.65
N VAL A 215 9.34 -11.20 -6.56
CA VAL A 215 9.73 -10.42 -5.37
C VAL A 215 8.95 -10.86 -4.13
N GLY A 216 7.66 -11.15 -4.23
CA GLY A 216 6.85 -11.65 -3.12
C GLY A 216 7.37 -12.97 -2.55
N VAL A 217 7.80 -13.90 -3.41
CA VAL A 217 8.48 -15.14 -2.98
C VAL A 217 9.81 -14.84 -2.28
N LEU A 218 10.59 -13.89 -2.80
CA LEU A 218 11.84 -13.46 -2.15
C LEU A 218 11.60 -12.79 -0.79
N VAL A 219 10.53 -11.99 -0.65
CA VAL A 219 10.11 -11.40 0.63
C VAL A 219 9.75 -12.50 1.63
N TYR A 220 9.02 -13.53 1.21
CA TYR A 220 8.73 -14.69 2.06
C TYR A 220 10.01 -15.38 2.57
N GLN A 221 11.01 -15.58 1.70
CA GLN A 221 12.32 -16.10 2.10
C GLN A 221 13.02 -15.17 3.10
N ALA A 222 13.00 -13.86 2.84
CA ALA A 222 13.64 -12.86 3.68
C ALA A 222 13.01 -12.75 5.07
N VAL A 223 11.68 -12.78 5.17
CA VAL A 223 10.95 -12.75 6.44
C VAL A 223 11.21 -14.01 7.27
N ASN A 224 11.35 -15.17 6.63
CA ASN A 224 11.70 -16.41 7.34
C ASN A 224 13.17 -16.45 7.77
N LYS A 225 14.08 -15.82 7.01
CA LYS A 225 15.50 -15.70 7.36
C LYS A 225 15.75 -14.66 8.46
N SER A 226 15.08 -13.52 8.41
CA SER A 226 15.24 -12.39 9.33
C SER A 226 13.90 -11.68 9.55
N ALA A 227 13.10 -12.22 10.47
CA ALA A 227 11.75 -11.72 10.72
C ALA A 227 11.69 -10.29 11.28
N GLU A 228 12.75 -9.86 11.97
CA GLU A 228 12.87 -8.49 12.50
C GLU A 228 13.23 -7.48 11.41
N LYS A 229 14.10 -7.88 10.47
CA LYS A 229 14.64 -6.99 9.43
C LYS A 229 14.73 -7.75 8.10
N PRO A 230 13.61 -7.97 7.39
CA PRO A 230 13.61 -8.65 6.10
C PRO A 230 14.30 -7.84 4.99
N GLY A 231 14.59 -6.56 5.23
CA GLY A 231 15.42 -5.71 4.38
C GLY A 231 14.68 -5.08 3.21
N ILE A 232 15.46 -4.69 2.20
CA ILE A 232 15.02 -3.87 1.06
C ILE A 232 13.94 -4.52 0.18
N LEU A 233 13.77 -5.84 0.26
CA LEU A 233 12.75 -6.55 -0.54
C LEU A 233 11.33 -6.10 -0.19
N VAL A 234 11.06 -5.70 1.06
CA VAL A 234 9.73 -5.21 1.48
C VAL A 234 9.37 -3.88 0.79
N PRO A 235 10.18 -2.80 0.87
CA PRO A 235 9.86 -1.57 0.14
C PRO A 235 9.88 -1.75 -1.38
N VAL A 236 10.69 -2.67 -1.93
CA VAL A 236 10.64 -3.00 -3.37
C VAL A 236 9.29 -3.65 -3.74
N HIS A 237 8.79 -4.55 -2.90
CA HIS A 237 7.47 -5.16 -3.08
C HIS A 237 6.33 -4.12 -3.03
N GLN A 238 6.45 -3.11 -2.14
CA GLN A 238 5.51 -1.99 -2.09
C GLN A 238 5.62 -1.08 -3.32
N LEU A 239 6.84 -0.76 -3.76
CA LEU A 239 7.09 0.05 -4.96
C LEU A 239 6.47 -0.58 -6.20
N LEU A 240 6.69 -1.87 -6.43
CA LEU A 240 6.10 -2.58 -7.56
C LEU A 240 4.57 -2.58 -7.51
N THR A 241 3.96 -2.72 -6.32
CA THR A 241 2.50 -2.63 -6.16
C THR A 241 1.97 -1.24 -6.53
N VAL A 242 2.67 -0.17 -6.12
CA VAL A 242 2.34 1.21 -6.54
C VAL A 242 2.48 1.38 -8.06
N LEU A 243 3.55 0.86 -8.66
CA LEU A 243 3.76 0.93 -10.11
C LEU A 243 2.70 0.16 -10.89
N ILE A 244 2.25 -1.00 -10.39
CA ILE A 244 1.14 -1.75 -10.96
C ILE A 244 -0.13 -0.92 -10.94
N LEU A 245 -0.49 -0.33 -9.79
CA LEU A 245 -1.68 0.51 -9.67
C LEU A 245 -1.64 1.70 -10.63
N VAL A 246 -0.53 2.43 -10.67
CA VAL A 246 -0.35 3.59 -11.55
C VAL A 246 -0.42 3.17 -13.02
N SER A 247 0.20 2.04 -13.37
CA SER A 247 0.13 1.48 -14.72
C SER A 247 -1.29 1.10 -15.13
N MET A 248 -2.07 0.52 -14.20
CA MET A 248 -3.49 0.25 -14.41
C MET A 248 -4.30 1.54 -14.51
N PHE A 249 -4.01 2.54 -13.68
CA PHE A 249 -4.74 3.80 -13.67
C PHE A 249 -4.66 4.52 -15.01
N PHE A 250 -3.45 4.59 -15.59
CA PHE A 250 -3.19 5.23 -16.88
C PHE A 250 -3.37 4.29 -18.09
N ASN A 251 -3.82 3.05 -17.89
CA ASN A 251 -3.92 2.01 -18.92
C ASN A 251 -2.60 1.86 -19.73
N LEU A 252 -1.45 1.83 -19.05
CA LEU A 252 -0.16 1.74 -19.73
C LEU A 252 -0.01 0.38 -20.42
N SER A 253 0.20 0.43 -21.73
CA SER A 253 0.36 -0.75 -22.58
C SER A 253 1.60 -0.64 -23.46
N VAL A 254 2.20 -1.79 -23.73
CA VAL A 254 3.26 -1.95 -24.73
C VAL A 254 2.89 -3.15 -25.60
N PRO A 255 3.24 -3.15 -26.90
CA PRO A 255 3.00 -4.31 -27.75
C PRO A 255 3.80 -5.51 -27.24
N LEU A 256 3.13 -6.62 -26.96
CA LEU A 256 3.77 -7.91 -26.69
C LEU A 256 3.64 -8.80 -27.92
N PRO A 257 4.75 -9.34 -28.46
CA PRO A 257 4.67 -10.33 -29.51
C PRO A 257 3.87 -11.54 -29.00
N PHE A 258 2.94 -12.03 -29.83
CA PHE A 258 2.10 -13.21 -29.57
C PHE A 258 1.00 -13.09 -28.49
N LEU A 259 0.83 -11.91 -27.87
CA LEU A 259 -0.27 -11.63 -26.91
C LEU A 259 -1.17 -10.47 -27.39
N GLY A 260 -1.09 -10.14 -28.68
CA GLY A 260 -1.78 -9.03 -29.37
C GLY A 260 -3.02 -9.45 -30.14
#